data_AF-A0A9E4K2S5-F1
#
_entry.id   AF-A0A9E4K2S5-F1
#
_cell.length_a   1.000
_cell.length_b   1.000
_cell.length_c   1.000
_cell.angle_alpha   90.00
_cell.angle_beta   90.00
_cell.angle_gamma   90.00
#
_symmetry.space_group_name_H-M   'P 1'
#
loop_
_entity.id
_entity.type
_entity.pdbx_description
1 polymer ?
#
loop_
_entity_poly.entity_id
_entity_poly.type
_entity_poly.pdbx_seq_one_letter_code
_entity_poly.pdbx_strand_id
1 'polypeptide(L)'
;MKSSHFSEKAPEDDKERHPRGNPLLVILVLVICTTAFLAFTASVAKADSKAAAQSVEQAASKPWKPPVAMANVPKPPVDKETAKKIAEKWGVELLSLRLTAAGYMIDFRFRVLDIEKAKIFFDHRIKPHLKVEKSNAKLPIPMAAKVGAFRATNRGKNIKSNKNYYMVFGNPDAHVKSGEKVTMVIGDFKAENLTVN
;
A
#
# COMPACT_ATOMS: atom_id res chain seq x y z
N MET A 1 -37.95 -18.94 -53.64
CA MET A 1 -38.29 -19.88 -52.55
C MET A 1 -38.13 -19.12 -51.23
N LYS A 2 -39.25 -18.97 -50.53
CA LYS A 2 -39.53 -18.37 -49.20
C LYS A 2 -38.41 -17.64 -48.42
N SER A 3 -38.59 -16.33 -48.35
CA SER A 3 -38.33 -15.47 -47.21
C SER A 3 -39.15 -15.90 -45.98
N SER A 4 -38.54 -15.88 -44.80
CA SER A 4 -39.26 -15.83 -43.52
C SER A 4 -38.49 -14.96 -42.54
N HIS A 5 -38.83 -13.67 -42.59
CA HIS A 5 -38.69 -12.74 -41.48
C HIS A 5 -39.41 -13.33 -40.27
N PHE A 6 -38.68 -13.67 -39.21
CA PHE A 6 -39.26 -13.92 -37.91
C PHE A 6 -39.20 -12.61 -37.12
N SER A 7 -40.31 -11.89 -37.19
CA SER A 7 -40.64 -10.74 -36.35
C SER A 7 -41.24 -11.29 -35.07
N GLU A 8 -40.51 -11.23 -33.95
CA GLU A 8 -41.09 -11.46 -32.63
C GLU A 8 -41.06 -10.14 -31.86
N LYS A 9 -42.26 -9.56 -31.81
CA LYS A 9 -42.62 -8.30 -31.18
C LYS A 9 -42.72 -8.56 -29.68
N ALA A 10 -41.79 -8.00 -28.90
CA ALA A 10 -41.89 -8.00 -27.44
C ALA A 10 -43.13 -7.19 -27.00
N PRO A 11 -43.94 -7.69 -26.05
CA PRO A 11 -45.08 -6.93 -25.54
C PRO A 11 -44.59 -5.80 -24.62
N GLU A 12 -44.98 -4.58 -24.99
CA GLU A 12 -45.01 -3.40 -24.12
C GLU A 12 -45.97 -3.59 -22.94
N ASP A 13 -45.70 -2.81 -21.90
CA ASP A 13 -46.67 -2.26 -20.94
C ASP A 13 -47.00 -3.12 -19.70
N ASP A 14 -46.05 -3.17 -18.77
CA ASP A 14 -46.35 -3.47 -17.37
C ASP A 14 -46.89 -2.19 -16.70
N LYS A 15 -48.17 -1.86 -16.98
CA LYS A 15 -48.90 -0.82 -16.26
C LYS A 15 -48.89 -1.16 -14.77
N GLU A 16 -48.30 -0.26 -13.98
CA GLU A 16 -48.46 -0.20 -12.53
C GLU A 16 -49.93 -0.41 -12.14
N ARG A 17 -50.20 -1.56 -11.53
CA ARG A 17 -51.51 -1.87 -10.97
C ARG A 17 -51.72 -1.02 -9.73
N HIS A 18 -52.31 0.16 -9.88
CA HIS A 18 -52.89 0.85 -8.74
C HIS A 18 -54.06 0.00 -8.17
N PRO A 19 -54.05 -0.34 -6.88
CA PRO A 19 -55.13 -1.11 -6.28
C PRO A 19 -56.43 -0.32 -6.41
N ARG A 20 -57.49 -0.97 -6.93
CA ARG A 20 -58.88 -0.47 -6.94
C ARG A 20 -59.43 -0.47 -5.50
N GLY A 21 -58.84 0.36 -4.65
CA GLY A 21 -59.30 0.65 -3.31
C GLY A 21 -60.28 1.82 -3.35
N ASN A 22 -61.29 1.76 -2.48
CA ASN A 22 -62.31 2.79 -2.32
C ASN A 22 -61.61 4.15 -2.12
N PRO A 23 -61.79 5.16 -2.99
CA PRO A 23 -60.98 6.38 -2.98
C PRO A 23 -61.14 7.15 -1.65
N LEU A 24 -62.29 7.01 -1.00
CA LEU A 24 -62.54 7.52 0.36
C LEU A 24 -61.64 6.89 1.43
N LEU A 25 -61.30 5.60 1.31
CA LEU A 25 -60.45 4.90 2.29
C LEU A 25 -58.97 5.22 2.08
N VAL A 26 -58.53 5.40 0.83
CA VAL A 26 -57.17 5.86 0.50
C VAL A 26 -56.97 7.31 0.95
N ILE A 27 -57.96 8.18 0.76
CA ILE A 27 -57.92 9.57 1.24
C ILE A 27 -57.97 9.61 2.77
N LEU A 28 -58.77 8.78 3.44
CA LEU A 28 -58.80 8.71 4.91
C LEU A 28 -57.44 8.25 5.49
N VAL A 29 -56.80 7.24 4.89
CA VAL A 29 -55.47 6.76 5.30
C VAL A 29 -54.38 7.82 5.02
N LEU A 30 -54.47 8.58 3.93
CA LEU A 30 -53.56 9.70 3.65
C LEU A 30 -53.78 10.91 4.59
N VAL A 31 -55.01 11.18 5.03
CA VAL A 31 -55.31 12.25 5.99
C VAL A 31 -54.89 11.87 7.42
N ILE A 32 -55.00 10.60 7.79
CA ILE A 32 -54.47 10.09 9.06
C ILE A 32 -52.93 10.08 9.05
N CYS A 33 -52.28 9.76 7.91
CA CYS A 33 -50.83 9.84 7.77
C CYS A 33 -50.27 11.28 7.75
N THR A 34 -51.02 12.25 7.23
CA THR A 34 -50.57 13.66 7.20
C THR A 34 -50.79 14.39 8.53
N THR A 35 -51.80 14.01 9.32
CA THR A 35 -52.05 14.61 10.65
C THR A 35 -51.16 14.04 11.75
N ALA A 36 -50.65 12.81 11.61
CA ALA A 36 -49.61 12.27 12.48
C ALA A 36 -48.20 12.86 12.21
N PHE A 37 -47.98 13.47 11.05
CA PHE A 37 -46.68 14.04 10.69
C PHE A 37 -46.48 15.50 11.17
N LEU A 38 -47.57 16.26 11.38
CA LEU A 38 -47.48 17.66 11.85
C LEU A 38 -47.39 17.83 13.38
N ALA A 39 -47.61 16.78 14.17
CA ALA A 39 -47.47 16.85 15.64
C ALA A 39 -46.11 16.36 16.16
N PHE A 40 -45.19 15.94 15.29
CA PHE A 40 -43.85 15.46 15.68
C PHE A 40 -42.70 16.40 15.28
N THR A 41 -42.97 17.57 14.68
CA THR A 41 -41.90 18.50 14.27
C THR A 41 -41.57 19.58 15.30
N ALA A 42 -42.27 19.64 16.44
CA ALA A 42 -42.06 20.69 17.43
C ALA A 42 -41.08 20.35 18.57
N SER A 43 -40.53 19.12 18.65
CA SER A 43 -39.70 18.70 19.81
C SER A 43 -38.31 18.14 19.48
N VAL A 44 -37.86 18.13 18.22
CA VAL A 44 -36.47 17.75 17.86
C VAL A 44 -35.78 18.91 17.15
N ALA A 45 -35.76 20.08 17.80
CA ALA A 45 -35.06 21.27 17.30
C ALA A 45 -34.12 21.90 18.32
N LYS A 46 -33.81 21.23 19.45
CA LYS A 46 -33.01 21.85 20.52
C LYS A 46 -32.19 20.90 21.40
N ALA A 47 -31.50 19.95 20.80
CA ALA A 47 -30.34 19.22 21.35
C ALA A 47 -29.84 18.37 20.17
N ASP A 48 -28.82 18.76 19.41
CA ASP A 48 -27.44 18.35 19.67
C ASP A 48 -26.44 19.15 18.80
N SER A 49 -26.81 20.33 18.32
CA SER A 49 -25.96 21.11 17.39
C SER A 49 -24.77 21.79 18.07
N LYS A 50 -24.67 21.77 19.40
CA LYS A 50 -23.60 22.47 20.14
C LYS A 50 -22.40 21.57 20.50
N ALA A 51 -22.56 20.24 20.46
CA ALA A 51 -21.50 19.29 20.82
C ALA A 51 -20.58 18.92 19.63
N ALA A 52 -21.07 18.97 18.40
CA ALA A 52 -20.27 18.62 17.21
C ALA A 52 -19.38 19.78 16.70
N ALA A 53 -19.72 21.04 17.00
CA ALA A 53 -18.94 22.20 16.57
C ALA A 53 -17.74 22.50 17.48
N GLN A 54 -17.77 22.08 18.75
CA GLN A 54 -16.68 22.32 19.71
C GLN A 54 -15.57 21.24 19.68
N SER A 55 -15.82 20.08 19.05
CA SER A 55 -14.80 19.02 18.93
C SER A 55 -13.89 19.19 17.70
N VAL A 56 -14.30 19.97 16.70
CA VAL A 56 -13.48 20.26 15.51
C VAL A 56 -12.59 21.48 15.72
N GLU A 57 -13.08 22.51 16.43
CA GLU A 57 -12.33 23.74 16.70
C GLU A 57 -11.18 23.53 17.72
N GLN A 58 -11.36 22.67 18.73
CA GLN A 58 -10.33 22.42 19.75
C GLN A 58 -9.23 21.44 19.29
N ALA A 59 -9.39 20.78 18.15
CA ALA A 59 -8.38 19.90 17.56
C ALA A 59 -7.34 20.68 16.72
N ALA A 60 -7.57 21.97 16.45
CA ALA A 60 -6.79 22.78 15.51
C ALA A 60 -5.73 23.71 16.14
N SER A 61 -5.37 23.55 17.43
CA SER A 61 -4.45 24.50 18.09
C SER A 61 -3.20 23.90 18.74
N LYS A 62 -2.91 22.60 18.58
CA LYS A 62 -1.59 22.06 18.95
C LYS A 62 -0.69 22.03 17.71
N PRO A 63 0.46 22.74 17.71
CA PRO A 63 1.44 22.55 16.65
C PRO A 63 1.81 21.07 16.62
N TRP A 64 1.62 20.43 15.46
CA TRP A 64 2.01 19.05 15.26
C TRP A 64 3.51 18.93 15.58
N LYS A 65 3.83 18.32 16.73
CA LYS A 65 5.18 17.82 16.99
C LYS A 65 5.25 16.48 16.27
N PRO A 66 6.06 16.34 15.21
CA PRO A 66 6.25 15.03 14.62
C PRO A 66 6.72 14.10 15.73
N PRO A 67 6.14 12.88 15.84
CA PRO A 67 6.67 11.89 16.77
C PRO A 67 8.16 11.77 16.47
N VAL A 68 8.99 12.03 17.49
CA VAL A 68 10.43 11.85 17.37
C VAL A 68 10.60 10.36 17.12
N ALA A 69 10.90 10.00 15.87
CA ALA A 69 11.15 8.62 15.51
C ALA A 69 12.26 8.14 16.44
N MET A 70 11.97 7.11 17.25
CA MET A 70 13.00 6.45 18.04
C MET A 70 14.17 6.14 17.11
N ALA A 71 15.39 6.46 17.54
CA ALA A 71 16.59 6.16 16.77
C ALA A 71 16.70 4.65 16.62
N ASN A 72 16.10 4.10 15.57
CA ASN A 72 16.19 2.69 15.25
C ASN A 72 17.61 2.47 14.74
N VAL A 73 18.49 2.02 15.65
CA VAL A 73 19.86 1.69 15.30
C VAL A 73 19.79 0.63 14.19
N PRO A 74 20.32 0.92 12.99
CA PRO A 74 20.33 -0.06 11.92
C PRO A 74 21.08 -1.30 12.42
N LYS A 75 20.40 -2.44 12.54
CA LYS A 75 21.03 -3.72 12.80
C LYS A 75 21.49 -4.27 11.44
N PRO A 76 22.82 -4.33 11.17
CA PRO A 76 23.31 -4.88 9.92
C PRO A 76 22.80 -6.32 9.77
N PRO A 77 22.43 -6.73 8.54
CA PRO A 77 21.89 -8.06 8.30
C PRO A 77 22.97 -9.17 8.32
N VAL A 78 24.24 -8.81 8.49
CA VAL A 78 25.41 -9.70 8.43
C VAL A 78 26.36 -9.46 9.60
N ASP A 79 27.28 -10.40 9.80
CA ASP A 79 28.40 -10.23 10.72
C ASP A 79 29.35 -9.11 10.27
N LYS A 80 30.17 -8.62 11.21
CA LYS A 80 31.07 -7.49 10.99
C LYS A 80 32.15 -7.76 9.93
N GLU A 81 32.65 -8.99 9.83
CA GLU A 81 33.72 -9.34 8.90
C GLU A 81 33.19 -9.35 7.46
N THR A 82 32.04 -9.98 7.24
CA THR A 82 31.34 -9.97 5.96
C THR A 82 30.93 -8.56 5.56
N ALA A 83 30.42 -7.75 6.50
CA ALA A 83 30.10 -6.34 6.24
C ALA A 83 31.32 -5.55 5.73
N LYS A 84 32.49 -5.75 6.36
CA LYS A 84 33.75 -5.11 5.95
C LYS A 84 34.17 -5.54 4.53
N LYS A 85 34.12 -6.83 4.22
CA LYS A 85 34.44 -7.35 2.87
C LYS A 85 33.51 -6.76 1.81
N ILE A 86 32.22 -6.62 2.12
CA ILE A 86 31.24 -6.00 1.21
C ILE A 86 31.56 -4.52 1.00
N ALA A 87 31.84 -3.77 2.07
CA ALA A 87 32.21 -2.36 1.99
C ALA A 87 33.46 -2.12 1.14
N GLU A 88 34.51 -2.92 1.34
CA GLU A 88 35.78 -2.79 0.62
C GLU A 88 35.65 -3.15 -0.87
N LYS A 89 34.95 -4.25 -1.19
CA LYS A 89 34.83 -4.75 -2.56
C LYS A 89 33.79 -3.97 -3.37
N TRP A 90 32.64 -3.66 -2.78
CA TRP A 90 31.47 -3.14 -3.49
C TRP A 90 31.15 -1.68 -3.17
N GLY A 91 31.86 -1.05 -2.24
CA GLY A 91 31.66 0.35 -1.91
C GLY A 91 30.30 0.64 -1.29
N VAL A 92 29.69 -0.35 -0.63
CA VAL A 92 28.38 -0.19 0.04
C VAL A 92 28.43 -0.74 1.46
N GLU A 93 27.77 -0.04 2.37
CA GLU A 93 27.52 -0.49 3.74
C GLU A 93 26.09 -1.00 3.86
N LEU A 94 25.91 -2.25 4.30
CA LEU A 94 24.58 -2.82 4.51
C LEU A 94 24.01 -2.33 5.84
N LEU A 95 22.94 -1.55 5.80
CA LEU A 95 22.35 -0.94 6.99
C LEU A 95 21.29 -1.83 7.63
N SER A 96 20.38 -2.38 6.82
CA SER A 96 19.27 -3.17 7.34
C SER A 96 18.57 -3.98 6.26
N LEU A 97 17.99 -5.11 6.66
CA LEU A 97 17.05 -5.89 5.87
C LEU A 97 15.85 -6.21 6.75
N ARG A 98 14.69 -5.63 6.47
CA ARG A 98 13.53 -5.69 7.36
C ARG A 98 12.24 -6.07 6.66
N LEU A 99 11.36 -6.75 7.38
CA LEU A 99 9.97 -6.90 6.95
C LEU A 99 9.21 -5.57 7.09
N THR A 100 8.39 -5.28 6.09
CA THR A 100 7.54 -4.10 6.00
C THR A 100 6.20 -4.49 5.40
N ALA A 101 5.24 -3.55 5.33
CA ALA A 101 3.90 -3.78 4.77
C ALA A 101 3.26 -5.07 5.32
N ALA A 102 3.21 -5.20 6.66
CA ALA A 102 2.70 -6.39 7.35
C ALA A 102 3.35 -7.73 6.94
N GLY A 103 4.62 -7.69 6.50
CA GLY A 103 5.38 -8.87 6.08
C GLY A 103 5.34 -9.14 4.58
N TYR A 104 4.52 -8.42 3.80
CA TYR A 104 4.42 -8.61 2.36
C TYR A 104 5.57 -7.96 1.56
N MET A 105 6.43 -7.19 2.21
CA MET A 105 7.58 -6.55 1.57
C MET A 105 8.82 -6.63 2.44
N ILE A 106 9.98 -6.61 1.81
CA ILE A 106 11.28 -6.59 2.48
C ILE A 106 12.01 -5.30 2.05
N ASP A 107 12.30 -4.42 3.01
CA ASP A 107 13.06 -3.17 2.82
C ASP A 107 14.55 -3.42 3.08
N PHE A 108 15.32 -3.42 2.00
CA PHE A 108 16.78 -3.47 2.03
C PHE A 108 17.36 -2.06 1.95
N ARG A 109 18.07 -1.65 3.00
CA ARG A 109 18.75 -0.36 3.05
C ARG A 109 20.26 -0.52 3.08
N PHE A 110 20.92 0.34 2.32
CA PHE A 110 22.36 0.40 2.23
C PHE A 110 22.83 1.84 2.07
N ARG A 111 24.08 2.11 2.42
CA ARG A 111 24.75 3.39 2.19
C ARG A 111 25.83 3.21 1.14
N VAL A 112 25.94 4.17 0.22
CA VAL A 112 27.06 4.21 -0.73
C VAL A 112 28.28 4.83 -0.05
N LEU A 113 29.40 4.11 -0.03
CA LEU A 113 30.70 4.59 0.44
C LEU A 113 31.56 5.04 -0.75
N ASP A 114 31.57 4.26 -1.82
CA ASP A 114 32.30 4.52 -3.06
C ASP A 114 31.35 4.42 -4.25
N ILE A 115 31.21 5.51 -4.99
CA ILE A 115 30.25 5.61 -6.10
C ILE A 115 30.65 4.70 -7.26
N GLU A 116 31.95 4.57 -7.53
CA GLU A 116 32.48 3.82 -8.67
C GLU A 116 32.26 2.32 -8.48
N LYS A 117 32.53 1.81 -7.27
CA LYS A 117 32.29 0.40 -6.92
C LYS A 117 30.80 0.06 -6.84
N ALA A 118 29.96 1.00 -6.40
CA ALA A 118 28.53 0.77 -6.18
C ALA A 118 27.67 0.87 -7.45
N LYS A 119 28.24 1.17 -8.62
CA LYS A 119 27.49 1.42 -9.88
C LYS A 119 26.47 0.33 -10.21
N ILE A 120 26.82 -0.94 -10.00
CA ILE A 120 25.96 -2.08 -10.32
C ILE A 120 24.63 -2.07 -9.54
N PHE A 121 24.57 -1.45 -8.36
CA PHE A 121 23.35 -1.35 -7.56
C PHE A 121 22.29 -0.45 -8.22
N PHE A 122 22.73 0.43 -9.12
CA PHE A 122 21.86 1.44 -9.73
C PHE A 122 21.65 1.22 -11.24
N ASP A 123 22.23 0.16 -11.81
CA ASP A 123 22.03 -0.20 -13.21
C ASP A 123 20.65 -0.81 -13.42
N HIS A 124 19.77 -0.09 -14.12
CA HIS A 124 18.38 -0.52 -14.37
C HIS A 124 18.27 -1.82 -15.17
N ARG A 125 19.33 -2.23 -15.89
CA ARG A 125 19.37 -3.48 -16.67
C ARG A 125 19.53 -4.70 -15.77
N ILE A 126 20.17 -4.53 -14.62
CA ILE A 126 20.34 -5.59 -13.62
C ILE A 126 19.02 -5.75 -12.87
N LYS A 127 18.58 -7.00 -12.67
CA LYS A 127 17.37 -7.35 -11.93
C LYS A 127 17.72 -7.98 -10.58
N PRO A 128 17.85 -7.17 -9.50
CA PRO A 128 18.02 -7.68 -8.15
C PRO A 128 16.92 -8.64 -7.76
N HIS A 129 17.28 -9.64 -6.98
CA HIS A 129 16.32 -10.49 -6.28
C HIS A 129 16.91 -10.99 -4.96
N LEU A 130 16.02 -11.29 -4.02
CA LEU A 130 16.37 -12.06 -2.84
C LEU A 130 16.11 -13.53 -3.14
N LYS A 131 17.08 -14.40 -2.86
CA LYS A 131 16.90 -15.83 -2.87
C LYS A 131 16.65 -16.30 -1.44
N VAL A 132 15.49 -16.91 -1.22
CA VAL A 132 15.12 -17.49 0.08
C VAL A 132 15.92 -18.77 0.30
N GLU A 133 16.62 -18.92 1.43
CA GLU A 133 17.49 -20.08 1.64
C GLU A 133 16.70 -21.38 1.81
N LYS A 134 15.59 -21.36 2.54
CA LYS A 134 14.76 -22.55 2.80
C LYS A 134 14.06 -23.10 1.55
N SER A 135 13.57 -22.23 0.67
CA SER A 135 12.70 -22.62 -0.46
C SER A 135 13.33 -22.40 -1.82
N ASN A 136 14.51 -21.76 -1.89
CA ASN A 136 15.13 -21.29 -3.12
C ASN A 136 14.26 -20.31 -3.94
N ALA A 137 13.15 -19.83 -3.39
CA ALA A 137 12.27 -18.87 -4.05
C ALA A 137 13.04 -17.58 -4.35
N LYS A 138 12.80 -17.00 -5.54
CA LYS A 138 13.38 -15.72 -5.95
C LYS A 138 12.34 -14.63 -5.80
N LEU A 139 12.57 -13.73 -4.87
CA LEU A 139 11.72 -12.59 -4.58
C LEU A 139 12.21 -11.37 -5.37
N PRO A 140 11.43 -10.88 -6.36
CA PRO A 140 11.84 -9.76 -7.19
C PRO A 140 11.54 -8.42 -6.52
N ILE A 141 12.12 -7.36 -7.10
CA ILE A 141 11.67 -5.99 -6.84
C ILE A 141 10.36 -5.76 -7.62
N PRO A 142 9.24 -5.44 -6.94
CA PRO A 142 7.98 -5.14 -7.61
C PRO A 142 8.10 -3.81 -8.38
N MET A 143 7.26 -3.68 -9.41
CA MET A 143 7.18 -2.51 -10.26
C MET A 143 5.73 -2.09 -10.40
N ALA A 144 5.44 -0.83 -10.08
CA ALA A 144 4.12 -0.25 -10.30
C ALA A 144 4.14 0.64 -11.56
N ALA A 145 3.02 0.66 -12.30
CA ALA A 145 2.94 1.29 -13.61
C ALA A 145 3.38 2.76 -13.64
N LYS A 146 3.06 3.53 -12.59
CA LYS A 146 3.34 4.98 -12.55
C LYS A 146 4.66 5.35 -11.88
N VAL A 147 5.09 4.61 -10.85
CA VAL A 147 6.29 4.95 -10.05
C VAL A 147 7.52 4.11 -10.43
N GLY A 148 7.34 3.05 -11.23
CA GLY A 148 8.42 2.16 -11.64
C GLY A 148 8.81 1.16 -10.55
N ALA A 149 10.02 0.62 -10.67
CA ALA A 149 10.56 -0.36 -9.75
C ALA A 149 10.88 0.28 -8.40
N PHE A 150 10.63 -0.43 -7.29
CA PHE A 150 10.83 0.11 -5.94
C PHE A 150 12.31 0.12 -5.52
N ARG A 151 13.12 0.86 -6.26
CA ARG A 151 14.57 1.04 -6.05
C ARG A 151 15.05 2.32 -6.71
N ALA A 152 16.18 2.83 -6.22
CA ALA A 152 16.90 3.88 -6.93
C ALA A 152 17.55 3.34 -8.22
N THR A 153 17.60 4.16 -9.26
CA THR A 153 18.33 3.89 -10.51
C THR A 153 19.16 5.11 -10.90
N ASN A 154 20.28 4.90 -11.60
CA ASN A 154 21.19 5.99 -11.97
C ASN A 154 20.80 6.71 -13.28
N ARG A 155 19.50 6.93 -13.52
CA ARG A 155 19.01 7.54 -14.77
C ARG A 155 19.49 8.98 -14.96
N GLY A 156 19.87 9.67 -13.87
CA GLY A 156 20.30 11.08 -13.89
C GLY A 156 21.72 11.33 -13.37
N LYS A 157 22.59 10.31 -13.28
CA LYS A 157 23.97 10.45 -12.74
C LYS A 157 24.01 11.13 -11.35
N ASN A 158 23.01 10.86 -10.51
CA ASN A 158 22.74 11.59 -9.27
C ASN A 158 23.04 10.78 -7.99
N ILE A 159 23.79 9.68 -8.12
CA ILE A 159 24.21 8.88 -6.96
C ILE A 159 25.29 9.64 -6.21
N LYS A 160 25.04 9.90 -4.93
CA LYS A 160 25.95 10.55 -3.98
C LYS A 160 26.55 9.53 -3.02
N SER A 161 27.83 9.71 -2.70
CA SER A 161 28.50 9.03 -1.58
C SER A 161 27.92 9.49 -0.25
N ASN A 162 28.09 8.65 0.77
CA ASN A 162 27.58 8.80 2.13
C ASN A 162 26.06 9.03 2.23
N LYS A 163 25.31 8.56 1.21
CA LYS A 163 23.85 8.64 1.18
C LYS A 163 23.23 7.26 1.32
N ASN A 164 22.13 7.19 2.07
CA ASN A 164 21.35 5.98 2.24
C ASN A 164 20.38 5.82 1.06
N TYR A 165 20.31 4.60 0.54
CA TYR A 165 19.40 4.17 -0.51
C TYR A 165 18.62 2.93 -0.06
N TYR A 166 17.64 2.55 -0.88
CA TYR A 166 16.76 1.45 -0.61
C TYR A 166 16.50 0.61 -1.87
N MET A 167 16.16 -0.66 -1.64
CA MET A 167 15.48 -1.55 -2.57
C MET A 167 14.38 -2.27 -1.79
N VAL A 168 13.17 -2.28 -2.31
CA VAL A 168 12.06 -3.03 -1.72
C VAL A 168 11.80 -4.27 -2.56
N PHE A 169 11.69 -5.42 -1.91
CA PHE A 169 11.37 -6.71 -2.54
C PHE A 169 9.97 -7.15 -2.12
N GLY A 170 9.26 -7.82 -3.02
CA GLY A 170 7.99 -8.45 -2.69
C GLY A 170 8.23 -9.71 -1.86
N ASN A 171 7.34 -9.97 -0.90
CA ASN A 171 7.32 -11.20 -0.11
C ASN A 171 5.89 -11.76 -0.12
N PRO A 172 5.38 -12.19 -1.29
CA PRO A 172 4.05 -12.79 -1.37
C PRO A 172 3.98 -14.01 -0.45
N ASP A 173 2.80 -14.26 0.11
CA ASP A 173 2.52 -15.41 0.98
C ASP A 173 3.47 -15.56 2.18
N ALA A 174 4.15 -14.48 2.56
CA ALA A 174 5.15 -14.46 3.62
C ALA A 174 6.22 -15.56 3.47
N HIS A 175 6.75 -15.74 2.25
CA HIS A 175 7.85 -16.67 1.99
C HIS A 175 9.05 -16.48 2.93
N VAL A 176 9.29 -15.27 3.42
CA VAL A 176 10.33 -14.94 4.40
C VAL A 176 9.70 -14.38 5.67
N LYS A 177 10.16 -14.86 6.83
CA LYS A 177 9.78 -14.36 8.17
C LYS A 177 10.97 -13.67 8.87
N SER A 178 10.67 -12.91 9.93
CA SER A 178 11.73 -12.30 10.75
C SER A 178 12.60 -13.41 11.35
N GLY A 179 13.91 -13.18 11.38
CA GLY A 179 14.93 -14.13 11.78
C GLY A 179 15.39 -15.09 10.68
N GLU A 180 14.68 -15.20 9.56
CA GLU A 180 15.08 -16.08 8.46
C GLU A 180 16.22 -15.48 7.63
N LYS A 181 16.91 -16.37 6.91
CA LYS A 181 18.07 -16.03 6.09
C LYS A 181 17.73 -16.00 4.61
N VAL A 182 18.34 -15.03 3.92
CA VAL A 182 18.23 -14.87 2.47
C VAL A 182 19.58 -14.51 1.88
N THR A 183 19.71 -14.76 0.58
CA THR A 183 20.84 -14.30 -0.22
C THR A 183 20.42 -13.15 -1.12
N MET A 184 21.10 -12.01 -1.05
CA MET A 184 20.93 -10.90 -1.99
C MET A 184 21.75 -11.14 -3.24
N VAL A 185 21.11 -11.01 -4.41
CA VAL A 185 21.77 -11.13 -5.71
C VAL A 185 21.50 -9.87 -6.55
N ILE A 186 22.57 -9.17 -6.95
CA ILE A 186 22.55 -7.97 -7.79
C ILE A 186 23.64 -8.11 -8.86
N GLY A 187 23.32 -8.73 -9.99
CA GLY A 187 24.34 -9.06 -11.00
C GLY A 187 25.41 -9.95 -10.37
N ASP A 188 26.66 -9.50 -10.37
CA ASP A 188 27.80 -10.22 -9.79
C ASP A 188 27.93 -10.04 -8.26
N PHE A 189 27.19 -9.09 -7.68
CA PHE A 189 27.13 -8.97 -6.23
C PHE A 189 26.25 -10.07 -5.65
N LYS A 190 26.85 -10.84 -4.73
CA LYS A 190 26.17 -11.85 -3.94
C LYS A 190 26.54 -11.66 -2.46
N ALA A 191 25.54 -11.52 -1.61
CA ALA A 191 25.70 -11.52 -0.16
C ALA A 191 24.77 -12.58 0.45
N GLU A 192 25.37 -13.59 1.05
CA GLU A 192 24.68 -14.78 1.58
C GLU A 192 24.41 -14.62 3.08
N ASN A 193 23.53 -15.47 3.62
CA ASN A 193 23.24 -15.54 5.06
C ASN A 193 22.73 -14.24 5.68
N LEU A 194 22.10 -13.37 4.88
CA LEU A 194 21.52 -12.11 5.35
C LEU A 194 20.32 -12.42 6.24
N THR A 195 20.35 -11.95 7.48
CA THR A 195 19.25 -12.14 8.44
C THR A 195 18.23 -11.03 8.30
N VAL A 196 16.96 -11.39 8.12
CA VAL A 196 15.85 -10.43 8.09
C VAL A 196 15.45 -10.09 9.52
N ASN A 197 15.41 -8.81 9.87
CA ASN A 197 15.04 -8.33 11.20
C ASN A 197 13.62 -7.78 11.22
#